data_AF-K2QCU6-F1
#
_entry.id   AF-K2QCU6-F1
#
_cell.length_a   1.000
_cell.length_b   1.000
_cell.length_c   1.000
_cell.angle_alpha   90.00
_cell.angle_beta   90.00
_cell.angle_gamma   90.00
#
_symmetry.space_group_name_H-M   'P 1'
#
loop_
_entity.id
_entity.type
_entity.pdbx_description
1 polymer ?
#
loop_
_entity_poly.entity_id
_entity_poly.type
_entity_poly.pdbx_seq_one_letter_code
_entity_poly.pdbx_strand_id
1 'polypeptide(L)'
;MLDAGIFTTAMLLGKREGLIVGALAGFLNDFIAGYAAYMFFTLVIHGLQGYLGVVTKNKWMNYFLATFVMVAGYFIADMFIVGSLGVALPDMVINAVQTSAGFAIALLLSEILKKSGALHGFNTN
;
A
#
# COMPACT_ATOMS: atom_id res chain seq x y z
N MET A 1 8.79 1.46 3.01
CA MET A 1 8.99 1.70 1.56
C MET A 1 8.27 0.69 0.65
N LEU A 2 7.71 -0.40 1.19
CA LEU A 2 6.84 -1.35 0.49
C LEU A 2 5.74 -0.64 -0.35
N ASP A 3 5.11 0.38 0.22
CA ASP A 3 4.04 1.18 -0.37
C ASP A 3 4.37 1.75 -1.75
N ALA A 4 5.62 2.17 -1.96
CA ALA A 4 6.05 2.72 -3.25
C ALA A 4 5.95 1.66 -4.36
N GLY A 5 6.34 0.42 -4.07
CA GLY A 5 6.19 -0.70 -4.99
C GLY A 5 4.73 -1.01 -5.28
N ILE A 6 3.91 -1.07 -4.23
CA ILE A 6 2.47 -1.35 -4.34
C ILE A 6 1.76 -0.29 -5.20
N PHE A 7 1.95 0.99 -4.90
CA PHE A 7 1.36 2.08 -5.68
C PHE A 7 1.90 2.10 -7.11
N THR A 8 3.20 1.86 -7.31
CA THR A 8 3.79 1.80 -8.66
C THR A 8 3.14 0.69 -9.47
N THR A 9 3.04 -0.53 -8.92
CA THR A 9 2.35 -1.65 -9.57
C THR A 9 0.90 -1.31 -9.87
N ALA A 10 0.16 -0.74 -8.92
CA ALA A 10 -1.22 -0.36 -9.12
C ALA A 10 -1.39 0.68 -10.24
N MET A 11 -0.53 1.71 -10.28
CA MET A 11 -0.54 2.78 -11.29
C MET A 11 -0.14 2.33 -12.69
N LEU A 12 0.64 1.25 -12.79
CA LEU A 12 1.12 0.71 -14.06
C LEU A 12 0.25 -0.40 -14.61
N LEU A 13 -0.23 -1.31 -13.75
CA LEU A 13 -0.86 -2.56 -14.16
C LEU A 13 -2.35 -2.62 -13.82
N GLY A 14 -2.81 -1.80 -12.87
CA GLY A 14 -4.22 -1.69 -12.51
C GLY A 14 -4.54 -2.10 -11.07
N LYS A 15 -5.83 -1.92 -10.71
CA LYS A 15 -6.33 -2.13 -9.34
C LYS A 15 -6.24 -3.57 -8.84
N ARG A 16 -6.40 -4.56 -9.73
CA ARG A 16 -6.38 -5.98 -9.33
C ARG A 16 -4.95 -6.42 -9.02
N GLU A 17 -4.03 -5.95 -9.82
CA GLU A 17 -2.59 -6.19 -9.73
C GLU A 17 -2.05 -5.49 -8.48
N GLY A 18 -2.47 -4.24 -8.25
CA GLY A 18 -2.22 -3.52 -6.99
C GLY A 18 -2.73 -4.27 -5.76
N LEU A 19 -3.93 -4.85 -5.83
CA LEU A 19 -4.50 -5.67 -4.75
C LEU A 19 -3.65 -6.90 -4.45
N ILE A 20 -3.34 -7.70 -5.49
CA ILE A 20 -2.62 -8.96 -5.34
C ILE A 20 -1.19 -8.69 -4.85
N VAL A 21 -0.49 -7.75 -5.47
CA VAL A 21 0.88 -7.42 -5.08
C VAL A 21 0.92 -6.79 -3.70
N GLY A 22 -0.01 -5.88 -3.37
CA GLY A 22 -0.11 -5.32 -2.02
C GLY A 22 -0.34 -6.39 -0.96
N ALA A 23 -1.32 -7.27 -1.18
CA ALA A 23 -1.67 -8.31 -0.23
C ALA A 23 -0.52 -9.30 0.01
N LEU A 24 0.08 -9.82 -1.07
CA LEU A 24 1.15 -10.80 -0.97
C LEU A 24 2.45 -10.17 -0.44
N ALA A 25 2.78 -8.94 -0.85
CA ALA A 25 3.98 -8.27 -0.38
C ALA A 25 3.87 -7.95 1.12
N GLY A 26 2.73 -7.44 1.59
CA GLY A 26 2.49 -7.20 3.01
C GLY A 26 2.56 -8.48 3.85
N PHE A 27 1.83 -9.52 3.42
CA PHE A 27 1.83 -10.81 4.08
C PHE A 27 3.24 -11.43 4.21
N LEU A 28 3.96 -11.50 3.09
CA LEU A 28 5.29 -12.12 3.06
C LEU A 28 6.30 -11.30 3.85
N ASN A 29 6.18 -9.96 3.83
CA ASN A 29 7.05 -9.10 4.62
C ASN A 29 6.96 -9.45 6.11
N ASP A 30 5.76 -9.54 6.66
CA ASP A 30 5.58 -9.84 8.08
C ASP A 30 5.94 -11.27 8.43
N PHE A 31 5.61 -12.23 7.55
CA PHE A 31 5.98 -13.62 7.74
C PHE A 31 7.50 -13.79 7.82
N ILE A 32 8.24 -13.17 6.91
CA ILE A 32 9.71 -13.24 6.87
C ILE A 32 10.34 -12.44 8.02
N ALA A 33 9.76 -11.30 8.39
CA ALA A 33 10.24 -10.45 9.48
C ALA A 33 9.93 -11.00 10.88
N GLY A 34 9.16 -12.10 10.99
CA GLY A 34 8.81 -12.73 12.27
C GLY A 34 7.60 -12.10 12.97
N TYR A 35 6.87 -11.20 12.31
CA TYR A 35 5.65 -10.57 12.81
C TYR A 35 4.38 -11.36 12.41
N ALA A 36 4.39 -12.67 12.65
CA ALA A 36 3.30 -13.56 12.19
C ALA A 36 1.90 -13.17 12.70
N ALA A 37 1.80 -12.50 13.84
CA ALA A 37 0.51 -11.98 14.36
C ALA A 37 -0.11 -10.90 13.44
N TYR A 38 0.72 -10.15 12.71
CA TYR A 38 0.30 -9.06 11.83
C TYR A 38 0.03 -9.52 10.40
N MET A 39 0.58 -10.66 9.97
CA MET A 39 0.65 -11.03 8.55
C MET A 39 -0.70 -11.06 7.81
N PHE A 40 -1.79 -11.46 8.48
CA PHE A 40 -3.12 -11.46 7.89
C PHE A 40 -3.78 -10.08 7.89
N PHE A 41 -3.46 -9.23 8.89
CA PHE A 41 -3.89 -7.84 8.89
C PHE A 41 -3.20 -7.09 7.74
N THR A 42 -1.89 -7.22 7.61
CA THR A 42 -1.13 -6.54 6.56
C THR A 42 -1.44 -7.06 5.17
N LEU A 43 -1.78 -8.36 5.01
CA LEU A 43 -2.36 -8.89 3.79
C LEU A 43 -3.59 -8.09 3.34
N VAL A 44 -4.53 -7.87 4.26
CA VAL A 44 -5.78 -7.16 3.94
C VAL A 44 -5.51 -5.67 3.75
N ILE A 45 -4.75 -5.05 4.64
CA ILE A 45 -4.50 -3.61 4.66
C ILE A 45 -3.75 -3.18 3.38
N HIS A 46 -2.60 -3.81 3.08
CA HIS A 46 -1.82 -3.47 1.89
C HIS A 46 -2.50 -3.90 0.59
N GLY A 47 -3.27 -4.99 0.59
CA GLY A 47 -4.10 -5.37 -0.54
C GLY A 47 -5.16 -4.30 -0.88
N LEU A 48 -5.87 -3.83 0.14
CA LEU A 48 -6.86 -2.75 -0.04
C LEU A 48 -6.19 -1.42 -0.41
N GLN A 49 -5.03 -1.08 0.17
CA GLN A 49 -4.25 0.10 -0.21
C GLN A 49 -3.92 0.08 -1.71
N GLY A 50 -3.39 -1.04 -2.21
CA GLY A 50 -3.04 -1.19 -3.62
C GLY A 50 -4.25 -1.10 -4.55
N TYR A 51 -5.38 -1.71 -4.15
CA TYR A 51 -6.63 -1.60 -4.89
C TYR A 51 -7.17 -0.16 -4.95
N LEU A 52 -7.26 0.49 -3.79
CA LEU A 52 -7.83 1.82 -3.65
C LEU A 52 -6.93 2.91 -4.22
N GLY A 53 -5.62 2.69 -4.28
CA GLY A 53 -4.63 3.59 -4.86
C GLY A 53 -4.88 3.97 -6.32
N VAL A 54 -5.70 3.20 -7.04
CA VAL A 54 -6.07 3.46 -8.44
C VAL A 54 -7.54 3.19 -8.76
N VAL A 55 -8.41 3.10 -7.75
CA VAL A 55 -9.82 2.69 -7.95
C VAL A 55 -10.65 3.69 -8.75
N THR A 56 -10.32 4.99 -8.65
CA THR A 56 -10.95 6.07 -9.40
C THR A 56 -9.97 6.73 -10.38
N LYS A 57 -10.47 7.58 -11.29
CA LYS A 57 -9.62 8.43 -12.14
C LYS A 57 -8.95 9.58 -11.37
N ASN A 58 -9.43 9.92 -10.16
CA ASN A 58 -8.87 10.99 -9.35
C ASN A 58 -7.78 10.45 -8.43
N LYS A 59 -6.51 10.69 -8.81
CA LYS A 59 -5.34 10.24 -8.05
C LYS A 59 -5.30 10.70 -6.60
N TRP A 60 -5.82 11.90 -6.29
CA TRP A 60 -5.82 12.43 -4.93
C TRP A 60 -6.89 11.77 -4.07
N MET A 61 -8.08 11.51 -4.65
CA MET A 61 -9.11 10.72 -3.97
C MET A 61 -8.58 9.32 -3.63
N ASN A 62 -7.93 8.67 -4.59
CA ASN A 62 -7.34 7.34 -4.37
C ASN A 62 -6.26 7.35 -3.28
N TYR A 63 -5.40 8.37 -3.27
CA TYR A 63 -4.43 8.59 -2.21
C TYR A 63 -5.10 8.71 -0.84
N PHE A 64 -6.15 9.52 -0.70
CA PHE A 64 -6.88 9.65 0.56
C PHE A 64 -7.51 8.33 1.01
N LEU A 65 -8.12 7.58 0.09
CA LEU A 65 -8.71 6.28 0.38
C LEU A 65 -7.66 5.25 0.83
N ALA A 66 -6.53 5.19 0.14
CA ALA A 66 -5.43 4.28 0.48
C ALA A 66 -4.79 4.64 1.83
N THR A 67 -4.54 5.94 2.09
CA THR A 67 -4.03 6.43 3.37
C THR A 67 -5.01 6.18 4.51
N PHE A 68 -6.31 6.38 4.28
CA PHE A 68 -7.32 6.09 5.29
C PHE A 68 -7.32 4.60 5.67
N VAL A 69 -7.29 3.70 4.68
CA VAL A 69 -7.21 2.25 4.94
C VAL A 69 -5.94 1.87 5.68
N MET A 70 -4.80 2.45 5.31
CA MET A 70 -3.54 2.21 6.02
C MET A 70 -3.63 2.62 7.49
N VAL A 71 -4.01 3.88 7.74
CA VAL A 71 -4.04 4.44 9.09
C VAL A 71 -5.09 3.74 9.97
N ALA A 72 -6.31 3.56 9.46
CA ALA A 72 -7.38 2.90 10.22
C ALA A 72 -7.12 1.41 10.40
N GLY A 73 -6.58 0.73 9.38
CA GLY A 73 -6.27 -0.70 9.42
C GLY A 73 -5.21 -1.03 10.45
N TYR A 74 -4.09 -0.30 10.45
CA TYR A 74 -3.02 -0.50 11.42
C TYR A 74 -3.44 -0.11 12.84
N PHE A 75 -4.22 0.97 13.00
CA PHE A 75 -4.79 1.31 14.30
C PHE A 75 -5.63 0.15 14.86
N ILE A 76 -6.49 -0.46 14.04
CA ILE A 76 -7.30 -1.62 14.46
C ILE A 76 -6.39 -2.81 14.77
N ALA A 77 -5.38 -3.09 13.94
CA ALA A 77 -4.45 -4.20 14.16
C ALA A 77 -3.67 -4.05 15.46
N ASP A 78 -3.13 -2.87 15.75
CA ASP A 78 -2.40 -2.60 17.00
C ASP A 78 -3.30 -2.66 18.23
N MET A 79 -4.52 -2.12 18.13
CA MET A 79 -5.49 -2.24 19.22
C MET A 79 -5.93 -3.68 19.44
N PHE A 80 -5.95 -4.53 18.41
CA PHE A 80 -6.31 -5.94 18.54
C PHE A 80 -5.16 -6.82 19.07
N ILE A 81 -3.94 -6.61 18.57
CA ILE A 81 -2.76 -7.43 18.89
C ILE A 81 -2.10 -6.97 20.19
N VAL A 82 -1.90 -5.66 20.34
CA VAL A 82 -1.17 -5.08 21.48
C VAL A 82 -2.12 -4.52 22.53
N GLY A 83 -3.27 -3.96 22.12
CA GLY A 83 -4.26 -3.39 23.05
C GLY A 83 -3.83 -2.06 23.68
N SER A 84 -2.86 -1.35 23.09
CA SER A 84 -2.28 -0.13 23.64
C SER A 84 -2.42 1.07 22.71
N LEU A 85 -3.13 2.10 23.17
CA LEU A 85 -3.19 3.40 22.51
C LEU A 85 -1.81 4.07 22.41
N GLY A 86 -0.90 3.75 23.34
CA GLY A 86 0.47 4.27 23.32
C GLY A 86 1.30 3.74 22.14
N VAL A 87 0.91 2.61 21.55
CA VAL A 87 1.52 2.06 20.33
C VAL A 87 0.73 2.50 19.10
N ALA A 88 -0.60 2.35 19.14
CA ALA A 88 -1.47 2.60 17.98
C ALA A 88 -1.45 4.08 17.51
N LEU A 89 -1.42 5.06 18.43
CA LEU A 89 -1.47 6.48 18.05
C LEU A 89 -0.18 6.96 17.34
N PRO A 90 1.04 6.67 17.84
CA PRO A 90 2.25 6.94 17.08
C PRO A 90 2.28 6.22 15.72
N ASP A 91 1.83 4.97 15.68
CA ASP A 91 1.87 4.16 14.45
C ASP A 91 0.95 4.73 13.36
N MET A 92 -0.20 5.30 13.71
CA MET A 92 -1.06 6.03 12.76
C MET A 92 -0.30 7.14 12.02
N VAL A 93 0.51 7.93 12.73
CA VAL A 93 1.29 9.03 12.14
C VAL A 93 2.37 8.47 11.23
N ILE A 94 3.05 7.42 11.68
CA ILE A 94 4.09 6.74 10.92
C ILE A 94 3.50 6.18 9.61
N ASN A 95 2.37 5.48 9.66
CA ASN A 95 1.71 4.91 8.48
C ASN A 95 1.22 5.99 7.51
N ALA A 96 0.71 7.12 8.01
CA ALA A 96 0.32 8.25 7.16
C ALA A 96 1.52 8.82 6.40
N VAL A 97 2.65 9.02 7.08
CA VAL A 97 3.89 9.52 6.47
C VAL A 97 4.46 8.52 5.47
N GLN A 98 4.51 7.23 5.83
CA GLN A 98 5.00 6.17 4.94
C GLN A 98 4.16 6.05 3.68
N THR A 99 2.83 6.07 3.82
CA THR A 99 1.91 6.01 2.66
C THR A 99 2.09 7.23 1.76
N SER A 100 2.24 8.43 2.35
CA SER A 100 2.49 9.67 1.60
C SER A 100 3.79 9.62 0.81
N ALA A 101 4.88 9.20 1.45
CA ALA A 101 6.17 9.06 0.80
C ALA A 101 6.12 7.99 -0.31
N GLY A 102 5.48 6.86 -0.04
CA GLY A 102 5.30 5.78 -1.02
C GLY A 102 4.52 6.24 -2.24
N PHE A 103 3.42 6.96 -2.04
CA PHE A 103 2.61 7.51 -3.11
C PHE A 103 3.40 8.53 -3.96
N ALA A 104 4.12 9.45 -3.32
CA ALA A 104 4.95 10.43 -4.03
C ALA A 104 6.04 9.77 -4.88
N ILE A 105 6.73 8.77 -4.32
CA ILE A 105 7.75 8.00 -5.04
C ILE A 105 7.11 7.23 -6.20
N ALA A 106 5.94 6.62 -6.01
CA ALA A 106 5.24 5.89 -7.06
C ALA A 106 4.79 6.78 -8.22
N LEU A 107 4.37 8.02 -7.96
CA LEU A 107 4.06 8.98 -9.02
C LEU A 107 5.28 9.26 -9.90
N LEU A 108 6.47 9.40 -9.30
CA LEU A 108 7.72 9.61 -10.05
C LEU A 108 8.14 8.35 -10.81
N LEU A 109 8.16 7.19 -10.14
CA LEU A 109 8.57 5.92 -10.73
C LEU A 109 7.66 5.50 -11.88
N SER A 110 6.34 5.61 -11.71
CA SER A 110 5.39 5.24 -12.76
C SER A 110 5.55 6.09 -14.03
N GLU A 111 5.84 7.38 -13.89
CA GLU A 111 6.11 8.27 -15.03
C GLU A 111 7.42 7.90 -15.74
N ILE A 112 8.48 7.61 -14.98
CA ILE A 112 9.78 7.19 -15.53
C ILE A 112 9.64 5.86 -16.29
N LEU A 113 8.95 4.88 -15.70
CA LEU A 113 8.78 3.54 -16.27
C LEU A 113 7.89 3.54 -17.53
N LYS A 114 6.90 4.43 -17.59
CA LYS A 114 6.11 4.64 -18.82
C LYS A 114 6.96 5.18 -19.96
N LYS A 115 7.91 6.07 -19.67
CA LYS A 115 8.77 6.71 -20.67
C LYS A 115 9.93 5.85 -21.13
N SER A 116 10.41 4.94 -20.30
CA SER A 116 11.58 4.10 -20.62
C SER A 116 11.29 2.96 -21.61
N GLY A 117 10.03 2.77 -22.02
CA GLY A 117 9.63 1.65 -22.88
C GLY A 117 9.62 0.29 -22.17
N ALA A 118 9.87 0.25 -20.86
CA ALA A 118 9.81 -0.98 -20.05
C ALA A 118 8.44 -1.66 -20.06
N LEU A 119 7.40 -0.93 -20.46
CA LEU A 119 6.02 -1.40 -20.54
C LEU A 119 5.61 -1.92 -21.92
N HIS A 120 6.50 -1.94 -22.93
CA HIS A 120 6.14 -2.38 -24.30
C HIS A 120 5.58 -3.82 -24.40
N GLY A 121 5.82 -4.67 -23.39
CA GLY A 121 5.27 -6.03 -23.32
C GLY A 121 3.99 -6.17 -22.47
N PHE A 122 3.54 -5.10 -21.80
CA PHE A 122 2.36 -5.13 -20.93
C PHE A 122 1.20 -4.42 -21.63
N ASN A 123 0.10 -5.13 -21.87
CA ASN A 123 -1.14 -4.54 -22.37
C ASN A 123 -1.71 -3.61 -21.27
N THR A 124 -1.36 -2.34 -21.35
CA THR A 124 -1.91 -1.30 -20.49
C THR A 124 -3.28 -0.91 -21.05
N ASN A 125 -4.34 -1.40 -20.41
CA ASN A 125 -5.74 -1.08 -20.76
C ASN A 125 -6.15 0.31 -20.26
#